data_AF-A0A523WBM0-F1
#
_entry.id   AF-A0A523WBM0-F1
#
_cell.length_a   1.000
_cell.length_b   1.000
_cell.length_c   1.000
_cell.angle_alpha   90.00
_cell.angle_beta   90.00
_cell.angle_gamma   90.00
#
_symmetry.space_group_name_H-M   'P 1'
#
loop_
_entity.id
_entity.type
_entity.pdbx_description
1 polymer ?
#
loop_
_entity_poly.entity_id
_entity_poly.type
_entity_poly.pdbx_seq_one_letter_code
_entity_poly.pdbx_strand_id
1 'polypeptide(L)'
;MKPWKTRCLKVHFTIFRHWKGTMEYHRTRDLLYVKQVLGHKSIKNTMIYIQYEKALFGTPVNEEFTVKVATNIQEACTLAEVGFEYVTGEYNDGGKIFRKRK
;
A
#
# COMPACT_ATOMS: atom_id res chain seq x y z
N MET A 1 42.47 -9.51 -13.32
CA MET A 1 41.44 -9.24 -12.29
C MET A 1 40.15 -8.81 -12.99
N LYS A 2 39.16 -9.71 -13.16
CA LYS A 2 37.91 -9.39 -13.90
C LYS A 2 37.17 -8.23 -13.19
N PRO A 3 36.63 -7.23 -13.94
CA PRO A 3 36.07 -6.03 -13.33
C PRO A 3 34.67 -6.32 -12.78
N TRP A 4 34.60 -6.70 -11.51
CA TRP A 4 33.34 -6.85 -10.77
C TRP A 4 32.52 -5.55 -10.72
N LYS A 5 33.16 -4.38 -10.87
CA LYS A 5 32.53 -3.05 -10.87
C LYS A 5 31.42 -2.89 -11.93
N THR A 6 31.56 -3.50 -13.11
CA THR A 6 30.66 -3.23 -14.24
C THR A 6 29.27 -3.85 -14.07
N ARG A 7 29.17 -4.97 -13.34
CA ARG A 7 27.89 -5.68 -13.16
C ARG A 7 27.00 -5.00 -12.11
N CYS A 8 27.59 -4.54 -11.01
CA CYS A 8 26.85 -3.85 -9.94
C CYS A 8 26.22 -2.53 -10.42
N LEU A 9 26.95 -1.76 -11.23
CA LEU A 9 26.43 -0.50 -11.77
C LEU A 9 25.19 -0.70 -12.67
N LYS A 10 25.21 -1.73 -13.54
CA LYS A 10 24.10 -2.04 -14.44
C LYS A 10 22.83 -2.50 -13.70
N VAL A 11 23.01 -3.24 -12.61
CA VAL A 11 21.89 -3.67 -11.75
C VAL A 11 21.25 -2.47 -11.07
N HIS A 12 22.06 -1.51 -10.57
CA HIS A 12 21.56 -0.32 -9.88
C HIS A 12 20.68 0.58 -10.76
N PHE A 13 21.12 0.88 -12.00
CA PHE A 13 20.35 1.77 -12.88
C PHE A 13 19.01 1.18 -13.34
N THR A 14 18.95 -0.13 -13.55
CA THR A 14 17.71 -0.80 -13.97
C THR A 14 16.67 -0.77 -12.84
N ILE A 15 17.09 -1.09 -11.61
CA ILE A 15 16.21 -1.06 -10.43
C ILE A 15 15.71 0.37 -10.17
N PHE A 16 16.60 1.36 -10.19
CA PHE A 16 16.22 2.75 -9.97
C PHE A 16 15.21 3.25 -11.02
N ARG A 17 15.42 2.88 -12.29
CA ARG A 17 14.49 3.18 -13.38
C ARG A 17 13.11 2.55 -13.14
N HIS A 18 13.07 1.28 -12.73
CA HIS A 18 11.80 0.62 -12.46
C HIS A 18 11.07 1.25 -11.25
N TRP A 19 11.81 1.52 -10.17
CA TRP A 19 11.27 2.20 -9.01
C TRP A 19 10.67 3.56 -9.36
N LYS A 20 11.42 4.40 -10.10
CA LYS A 20 10.94 5.71 -10.56
C LYS A 20 9.68 5.57 -11.43
N GLY A 21 9.66 4.60 -12.35
CA GLY A 21 8.49 4.35 -13.20
C GLY A 21 7.24 3.97 -12.41
N THR A 22 7.39 3.12 -11.41
CA THR A 22 6.27 2.71 -10.55
C THR A 22 5.78 3.87 -9.68
N MET A 23 6.68 4.66 -9.08
CA MET A 23 6.30 5.82 -8.24
C MET A 23 5.62 6.93 -9.03
N GLU A 24 6.11 7.25 -10.24
CA GLU A 24 5.47 8.25 -11.10
C GLU A 24 4.09 7.78 -11.55
N TYR A 25 3.93 6.49 -11.89
CA TYR A 25 2.61 5.94 -12.24
C TYR A 25 1.65 5.96 -11.05
N HIS A 26 2.12 5.64 -9.84
CA HIS A 26 1.30 5.73 -8.63
C HIS A 26 0.83 7.17 -8.35
N ARG A 27 1.72 8.16 -8.56
CA ARG A 27 1.41 9.58 -8.34
C ARG A 27 0.45 10.16 -9.38
N THR A 28 0.68 9.90 -10.66
CA THR A 28 -0.09 10.56 -11.74
C THR A 28 -1.25 9.71 -12.24
N ARG A 29 -1.19 8.38 -12.08
CA ARG A 29 -2.06 7.39 -12.73
C ARG A 29 -2.15 7.53 -14.26
N ASP A 30 -1.19 8.23 -14.87
CA ASP A 30 -1.10 8.45 -16.31
C ASP A 30 0.09 7.70 -16.90
N LEU A 31 -0.22 6.66 -17.69
CA LEU A 31 0.79 5.82 -18.34
C LEU A 31 1.57 6.53 -19.45
N LEU A 32 0.95 7.50 -20.15
CA LEU A 32 1.59 8.25 -21.24
C LEU A 32 2.63 9.23 -20.68
N TYR A 33 2.29 9.88 -19.57
CA TYR A 33 3.22 10.71 -18.83
C TYR A 33 4.45 9.91 -18.38
N VAL A 34 4.26 8.73 -17.77
CA VAL A 34 5.39 7.88 -17.35
C VAL A 34 6.21 7.40 -18.54
N LYS A 35 5.57 7.07 -19.67
CA LYS A 35 6.27 6.73 -20.91
C LYS A 35 7.19 7.87 -21.38
N GLN A 36 6.72 9.11 -21.32
CA GLN A 36 7.50 10.29 -21.69
C GLN A 36 8.66 10.55 -20.72
N VAL A 37 8.41 10.50 -19.41
CA VAL A 37 9.43 10.70 -18.35
C VAL A 37 10.56 9.68 -18.44
N LEU A 38 10.25 8.43 -18.80
CA LEU A 38 11.25 7.37 -18.92
C LEU A 38 11.86 7.27 -20.32
N GLY A 39 11.29 7.95 -21.33
CA GLY A 39 11.73 7.83 -22.73
C GLY A 39 11.47 6.44 -23.33
N HIS A 40 10.38 5.77 -22.94
CA HIS A 40 10.01 4.48 -23.53
C HIS A 40 9.49 4.65 -24.96
N LYS A 41 10.10 3.92 -25.91
CA LYS A 41 9.61 3.87 -27.30
C LYS A 41 8.24 3.20 -27.39
N SER A 42 8.09 2.04 -26.74
CA SER A 42 6.85 1.25 -26.70
C SER A 42 6.11 1.41 -25.38
N ILE A 43 4.80 1.65 -25.45
CA ILE A 43 3.93 1.73 -24.27
C ILE A 43 3.83 0.38 -23.54
N LYS A 44 4.05 -0.74 -24.25
CA LYS A 44 4.04 -2.09 -23.66
C LYS A 44 5.07 -2.23 -22.53
N ASN A 45 6.20 -1.56 -22.66
CA ASN A 45 7.25 -1.56 -21.65
C ASN A 45 6.86 -0.75 -20.40
N THR A 46 5.94 0.21 -20.54
CA THR A 46 5.43 1.03 -19.44
C THR A 46 4.29 0.35 -18.70
N MET A 47 3.50 -0.50 -19.38
CA MET A 47 2.37 -1.21 -18.76
C MET A 47 2.78 -2.10 -17.56
N ILE A 48 4.03 -2.54 -17.50
CA ILE A 48 4.55 -3.31 -16.35
C ILE A 48 4.45 -2.53 -15.03
N TYR A 49 4.50 -1.20 -15.09
CA TYR A 49 4.38 -0.35 -13.90
C TYR A 49 2.97 -0.37 -13.31
N ILE A 50 1.94 -0.70 -14.09
CA ILE A 50 0.59 -0.92 -13.56
C ILE A 50 0.60 -2.15 -12.64
N GLN A 51 1.27 -3.22 -13.04
CA GLN A 51 1.36 -4.44 -12.24
C GLN A 51 2.22 -4.22 -11.01
N TYR A 52 3.33 -3.48 -11.13
CA TYR A 52 4.18 -3.14 -9.99
C TYR A 52 3.48 -2.20 -9.01
N GLU A 53 2.74 -1.22 -9.51
CA GLU A 53 1.94 -0.34 -8.67
C GLU A 53 0.87 -1.15 -7.93
N LYS A 54 0.17 -2.05 -8.61
CA LYS A 54 -0.78 -2.96 -7.96
C LYS A 54 -0.13 -3.89 -6.94
N ALA A 55 1.08 -4.39 -7.20
CA ALA A 55 1.78 -5.25 -6.26
C ALA A 55 2.31 -4.49 -5.03
N LEU A 56 2.72 -3.24 -5.20
CA LEU A 56 3.29 -2.40 -4.12
C LEU A 56 2.23 -1.60 -3.34
N PHE A 57 1.16 -1.18 -4.00
CA PHE A 57 0.13 -0.27 -3.50
C PHE A 57 -1.31 -0.76 -3.74
N GLY A 58 -1.49 -1.76 -4.60
CA GLY A 58 -2.80 -2.32 -4.94
C GLY A 58 -3.29 -3.40 -3.99
N THR A 59 -2.60 -3.65 -2.88
CA THR A 59 -3.35 -3.92 -1.65
C THR A 59 -3.90 -2.58 -1.21
N PRO A 60 -5.21 -2.31 -1.38
CA PRO A 60 -5.78 -1.38 -0.46
C PRO A 60 -5.46 -1.96 0.90
N VAL A 61 -4.83 -1.16 1.76
CA VAL A 61 -5.16 -1.16 3.17
C VAL A 61 -6.64 -0.72 3.29
N ASN A 62 -7.54 -1.40 2.57
CA ASN A 62 -8.87 -1.72 3.00
C ASN A 62 -8.62 -2.74 4.11
N GLU A 63 -8.05 -2.25 5.20
CA GLU A 63 -8.53 -2.70 6.48
C GLU A 63 -10.01 -2.29 6.48
N GLU A 64 -10.86 -3.11 5.86
CA GLU A 64 -12.30 -3.09 6.09
C GLU A 64 -12.44 -3.42 7.56
N PHE A 65 -12.37 -2.38 8.38
CA PHE A 65 -12.55 -2.50 9.80
C PHE A 65 -14.03 -2.71 10.03
N THR A 66 -14.38 -3.83 10.64
CA THR A 66 -15.69 -3.91 11.28
C THR A 66 -15.56 -3.07 12.55
N VAL A 67 -16.35 -1.99 12.64
CA VAL A 67 -16.39 -1.11 13.81
C VAL A 67 -17.65 -1.42 14.59
N LYS A 68 -17.51 -1.64 15.90
CA LYS A 68 -18.64 -1.85 16.82
C LYS A 68 -18.47 -0.96 18.05
N VAL A 69 -19.59 -0.47 18.56
CA VAL A 69 -19.66 0.32 19.80
C VAL A 69 -20.19 -0.59 20.90
N ALA A 70 -19.51 -0.63 22.05
CA ALA A 70 -20.03 -1.27 23.26
C ALA A 70 -20.52 -0.21 24.23
N THR A 71 -21.71 -0.43 24.78
CA THR A 71 -22.35 0.44 25.77
C THR A 71 -22.29 -0.15 27.19
N ASN A 72 -22.05 -1.46 27.31
CA ASN A 72 -21.92 -2.16 28.57
C ASN A 72 -20.68 -3.07 28.63
N ILE A 73 -20.36 -3.56 29.83
CA ILE A 73 -19.18 -4.41 30.07
C ILE A 73 -19.32 -5.78 29.37
N GLN A 74 -20.54 -6.33 29.31
CA GLN A 74 -20.78 -7.63 28.68
C GLN A 74 -20.49 -7.61 27.17
N GLU A 75 -20.95 -6.58 26.47
CA GLU A 75 -20.66 -6.32 25.05
C GLU A 75 -19.17 -6.12 24.81
N ALA A 76 -18.47 -5.40 25.69
CA ALA A 76 -17.03 -5.21 25.58
C ALA A 76 -16.29 -6.55 25.70
N CYS A 77 -16.68 -7.42 26.63
CA CYS A 77 -16.11 -8.77 26.75
C CYS A 77 -16.38 -9.62 25.50
N THR A 78 -17.61 -9.60 24.96
CA THR A 78 -17.94 -10.34 23.73
C THR A 78 -17.14 -9.85 22.53
N LEU A 79 -16.93 -8.55 22.39
CA LEU A 79 -16.10 -7.98 21.30
C LEU A 79 -14.63 -8.35 21.46
N ALA A 80 -14.11 -8.36 22.69
CA ALA A 80 -12.75 -8.79 22.99
C ALA A 80 -12.54 -10.28 22.68
N GLU A 81 -13.49 -11.16 23.01
CA GLU A 81 -13.45 -12.60 22.69
C GLU A 81 -13.44 -12.87 21.19
N VAL A 82 -14.19 -12.06 20.42
CA VAL A 82 -14.22 -12.17 18.94
C VAL A 82 -12.95 -11.57 18.31
N GLY A 83 -12.04 -11.00 19.08
CA GLY A 83 -10.76 -10.48 18.62
C GLY A 83 -10.84 -9.05 18.06
N PHE A 84 -11.78 -8.24 18.55
CA PHE A 84 -11.73 -6.80 18.29
C PHE A 84 -10.71 -6.12 19.21
N GLU A 85 -9.95 -5.20 18.65
CA GLU A 85 -9.02 -4.34 19.37
C GLU A 85 -9.72 -3.06 19.85
N TYR A 86 -9.33 -2.59 21.03
CA TYR A 86 -9.77 -1.30 21.58
C TYR A 86 -8.99 -0.15 20.93
N VAL A 87 -9.69 0.87 20.42
CA VAL A 87 -9.09 1.93 19.57
C VAL A 87 -9.06 3.31 20.25
N THR A 88 -9.66 3.48 21.43
CA THR A 88 -9.82 4.78 22.16
C THR A 88 -10.89 5.70 21.50
N GLY A 89 -11.56 6.67 22.14
CA GLY A 89 -11.54 7.22 23.50
C GLY A 89 -12.93 7.74 23.92
N GLU A 90 -13.03 8.42 25.06
CA GLU A 90 -14.31 8.91 25.62
C GLU A 90 -15.04 9.86 24.65
N TYR A 91 -16.25 9.46 24.28
CA TYR A 91 -17.24 10.30 23.61
C TYR A 91 -18.15 10.92 24.66
N ASN A 92 -18.79 12.05 24.35
CA ASN A 92 -19.78 12.67 25.23
C ASN A 92 -20.95 11.74 25.62
N ASP A 93 -21.10 10.62 24.91
CA ASP A 93 -22.15 9.61 25.09
C ASP A 93 -21.70 8.38 25.91
N GLY A 94 -20.42 8.30 26.32
CA GLY A 94 -19.89 7.23 27.19
C GLY A 94 -19.60 5.85 26.54
N GLY A 95 -19.88 5.67 25.25
CA GLY A 95 -19.63 4.41 24.52
C GLY A 95 -18.14 4.17 24.19
N LYS A 96 -17.73 2.90 24.08
CA LYS A 96 -16.35 2.49 23.71
C LYS A 96 -16.33 1.88 22.30
N ILE A 97 -15.36 2.29 21.46
CA ILE A 97 -15.21 1.80 20.08
C ILE A 97 -14.17 0.68 19.98
N PHE A 98 -14.54 -0.36 19.24
CA PHE A 98 -13.74 -1.53 18.95
C PHE A 98 -13.63 -1.73 17.43
N ARG A 99 -12.44 -2.11 16.94
CA ARG A 99 -12.23 -2.48 15.52
C ARG A 99 -11.68 -3.89 15.40
N LYS A 100 -12.08 -4.61 14.36
CA LYS A 100 -11.46 -5.87 13.97
C LYS A 100 -11.02 -5.80 12.51
N ARG A 101 -9.78 -6.20 12.23
CA ARG A 101 -9.31 -6.42 10.86
C ARG A 101 -10.04 -7.62 10.26
N LYS A 102 -10.49 -7.49 9.02
CA LYS A 102 -11.10 -8.59 8.27
C LYS A 102 -10.08 -9.69 7.99
#